data_AF-A0A3M6UEJ9-F1
#
_entry.id   AF-A0A3M6UEJ9-F1
#
_cell.length_a   1.000
_cell.length_b   1.000
_cell.length_c   1.000
_cell.angle_alpha   90.00
_cell.angle_beta   90.00
_cell.angle_gamma   90.00
#
_symmetry.space_group_name_H-M   'P 1'
#
loop_
_entity.id
_entity.type
_entity.pdbx_description
1 polymer ?
#
loop_
_entity_poly.entity_id
_entity_poly.type
_entity_poly.pdbx_seq_one_letter_code
_entity_poly.pdbx_strand_id
1 'polypeptide(L)'
;MVFVTSMIFLAFHMIFAEEKHVGHPCPTADVTIGKFKAIPFHYLWAEKVTSSVVNDELECTFFCIGTLKCYSFNIAVYPDSEGLYLCELLATDKYRETEKFSVNSTFHYYFPRSCEGAPCKNGAVCVPEYKRNTYHCECKPGYVGTICEQRGKTCSDIKSHSSRAASGSYVIDPDGEGGYEPFTVFCDMTDKNRVGVTVVGHDSEERMLVDGYDDEGSYVRCVHYAGAGLSSVAQLAGLPVASAHCEQFIKYECYGSLLLLDGFAWWHSRNDEAMKYWGGVASSNINKCACGLNGSCADPNLGCNCDTNDGVWRVDSGLLTDKSDLPVLQLKFGDTGFDGAGRDEKGYHTLGKFKCYGIA
;
A
#
# COMPACT_ATOMS: atom_id res chain seq x y z
N MET A 1 97.04 19.92 -29.73
CA MET A 1 97.33 20.58 -31.02
C MET A 1 96.45 21.80 -31.12
N VAL A 2 97.08 22.97 -31.21
CA VAL A 2 96.59 24.22 -31.83
C VAL A 2 95.47 25.03 -31.13
N PHE A 3 95.85 26.27 -30.86
CA PHE A 3 95.10 27.46 -30.44
C PHE A 3 94.04 27.90 -31.48
N VAL A 4 93.09 28.77 -31.07
CA VAL A 4 92.91 30.16 -31.57
C VAL A 4 91.44 30.65 -31.46
N THR A 5 91.25 31.68 -30.61
CA THR A 5 90.31 32.84 -30.59
C THR A 5 88.78 32.61 -30.60
N SER A 6 87.98 33.06 -29.61
CA SER A 6 87.71 34.41 -29.05
C SER A 6 86.65 35.23 -29.81
N MET A 7 85.73 35.81 -29.03
CA MET A 7 84.73 36.87 -29.26
C MET A 7 83.26 36.41 -29.40
N ILE A 8 82.21 37.03 -28.83
CA ILE A 8 81.96 37.93 -27.69
C ILE A 8 80.41 38.10 -27.65
N PHE A 9 79.81 38.08 -26.45
CA PHE A 9 78.57 38.75 -25.98
C PHE A 9 77.12 38.28 -26.23
N LEU A 10 76.37 38.44 -25.11
CA LEU A 10 74.91 38.55 -24.85
C LEU A 10 74.07 37.26 -24.73
N ALA A 11 73.93 36.77 -23.49
CA ALA A 11 72.87 35.86 -23.06
C ALA A 11 71.75 36.64 -22.36
N PHE A 12 70.52 36.46 -22.82
CA PHE A 12 69.30 37.02 -22.24
C PHE A 12 68.39 35.88 -21.73
N HIS A 13 67.94 36.04 -20.49
CA HIS A 13 66.68 35.56 -19.89
C HIS A 13 66.49 34.07 -19.55
N MET A 14 66.22 33.81 -18.26
CA MET A 14 64.85 33.62 -17.74
C MET A 14 64.91 33.49 -16.21
N ILE A 15 64.23 34.40 -15.52
CA ILE A 15 63.98 34.36 -14.07
C ILE A 15 62.72 33.51 -13.88
N PHE A 16 62.78 32.44 -13.09
CA PHE A 16 61.59 31.80 -12.52
C PHE A 16 61.37 32.37 -11.11
N ALA A 17 60.27 33.09 -10.92
CA ALA A 17 59.74 33.44 -9.62
C ALA A 17 58.46 32.63 -9.40
N GLU A 18 58.40 31.92 -8.26
CA GLU A 18 57.22 31.21 -7.78
C GLU A 18 56.09 32.19 -7.44
N GLU A 19 54.91 32.00 -8.05
CA GLU A 19 53.66 32.58 -7.53
C GLU A 19 52.87 31.50 -6.78
N LYS A 20 52.70 31.75 -5.47
CA LYS A 20 51.81 31.00 -4.59
C LYS A 20 50.35 31.30 -4.99
N HIS A 21 49.63 30.29 -5.49
CA HIS A 21 48.18 30.33 -5.53
C HIS A 21 47.62 30.23 -4.10
N VAL A 22 47.13 31.36 -3.59
CA VAL A 22 46.30 31.40 -2.38
C VAL A 22 44.93 30.83 -2.76
N GLY A 23 44.69 29.56 -2.41
CA GLY A 23 43.35 29.00 -2.40
C GLY A 23 42.55 29.65 -1.27
N HIS A 24 41.59 30.51 -1.61
CA HIS A 24 40.61 30.98 -0.65
C HIS A 24 39.77 29.78 -0.16
N PRO A 25 39.55 29.63 1.16
CA PRO A 25 38.61 28.63 1.66
C PRO A 25 37.21 28.97 1.12
N CYS A 26 36.56 27.99 0.52
CA CYS A 26 35.15 28.11 0.13
C CYS A 26 34.33 28.38 1.40
N PRO A 27 33.52 29.46 1.46
CA PRO A 27 32.70 29.72 2.63
C PRO A 27 31.60 28.64 2.71
N THR A 28 31.72 27.72 3.67
CA THR A 28 30.69 26.72 4.00
C THR A 28 29.59 27.29 4.89
N ALA A 29 29.32 28.59 4.82
CA ALA A 29 28.29 29.21 5.63
C ALA A 29 26.92 28.88 5.03
N ASP A 30 26.14 28.08 5.74
CA ASP A 30 24.72 27.92 5.48
C ASP A 30 24.02 29.27 5.69
N VAL A 31 23.73 29.98 4.59
CA VAL A 31 22.98 31.24 4.63
C VAL A 31 21.49 30.92 4.68
N THR A 32 20.80 31.47 5.68
CA THR A 32 19.34 31.29 5.86
C THR A 32 18.63 32.61 5.58
N ILE A 33 17.61 32.56 4.73
CA ILE A 33 16.88 33.74 4.26
C ILE A 33 15.39 33.46 4.37
N GLY A 34 14.75 34.06 5.36
CA GLY A 34 13.37 33.75 5.71
C GLY A 34 13.20 32.26 6.04
N LYS A 35 12.38 31.55 5.24
CA LYS A 35 12.10 30.10 5.39
C LYS A 35 12.96 29.22 4.47
N PHE A 36 13.81 29.83 3.66
CA PHE A 36 14.67 29.13 2.71
C PHE A 36 16.10 29.06 3.24
N LYS A 37 16.75 27.93 2.95
CA LYS A 37 18.15 27.67 3.22
C LYS A 37 18.89 27.57 1.89
N ALA A 38 20.02 28.26 1.79
CA ALA A 38 20.91 28.15 0.64
C ALA A 38 21.78 26.88 0.74
N ILE A 39 21.99 26.22 -0.39
CA ILE A 39 23.11 25.31 -0.61
C ILE A 39 24.01 26.00 -1.63
N PRO A 40 25.14 26.58 -1.20
CA PRO A 40 26.00 27.32 -2.10
C PRO A 40 26.57 26.43 -3.22
N PHE A 41 26.75 26.97 -4.42
CA PHE A 41 27.38 26.28 -5.55
C PHE A 41 26.70 24.95 -5.92
N HIS A 42 25.37 24.95 -5.93
CA HIS A 42 24.54 23.82 -6.30
C HIS A 42 23.40 24.28 -7.19
N TYR A 43 22.94 23.38 -8.04
CA TYR A 43 21.87 23.63 -8.99
C TYR A 43 20.98 22.39 -9.11
N LEU A 44 19.68 22.63 -9.17
CA LEU A 44 18.69 21.59 -9.47
C LEU A 44 18.30 21.69 -10.94
N TRP A 45 18.64 20.66 -11.72
CA TRP A 45 18.35 20.57 -13.16
C TRP A 45 16.90 20.15 -13.43
N ALA A 46 15.95 20.96 -12.97
CA ALA A 46 14.52 20.72 -13.12
C ALA A 46 13.84 21.67 -14.11
N GLU A 47 12.60 21.34 -14.47
CA GLU A 47 11.74 22.23 -15.26
C GLU A 47 11.45 23.51 -14.47
N LYS A 48 11.70 24.64 -15.12
CA LYS A 48 11.54 25.99 -14.56
C LYS A 48 10.09 26.41 -14.70
N VAL A 49 9.47 26.80 -13.59
CA VAL A 49 8.15 27.44 -13.58
C VAL A 49 8.24 28.79 -14.28
N THR A 50 9.27 29.55 -13.94
CA THR A 50 9.59 30.83 -14.55
C THR A 50 11.06 31.18 -14.28
N SER A 51 11.58 32.10 -15.09
CA SER A 51 12.89 32.70 -14.90
C SER A 51 12.75 34.22 -14.95
N SER A 52 13.40 34.91 -14.01
CA SER A 52 13.34 36.37 -13.87
C SER A 52 14.69 36.90 -13.41
N VAL A 53 14.99 38.15 -13.74
CA VAL A 53 16.11 38.89 -13.13
C VAL A 53 15.62 39.60 -11.87
N VAL A 54 16.42 39.56 -10.80
CA VAL A 54 16.08 40.11 -9.48
C VAL A 54 17.25 40.91 -8.91
N ASN A 55 16.98 41.83 -7.98
CA ASN A 55 18.01 42.63 -7.33
C ASN A 55 18.86 41.79 -6.36
N ASP A 56 18.23 40.83 -5.68
CA ASP A 56 18.88 39.99 -4.68
C ASP A 56 18.11 38.67 -4.43
N GLU A 57 18.68 37.87 -3.53
CA GLU A 57 18.14 36.61 -3.04
C GLU A 57 16.80 36.72 -2.29
N LEU A 58 16.51 37.86 -1.65
CA LEU A 58 15.24 38.09 -0.95
C LEU A 58 14.09 38.25 -1.96
N GLU A 59 14.32 39.00 -3.04
CA GLU A 59 13.32 39.19 -4.08
C GLU A 59 12.96 37.86 -4.78
N CYS A 60 13.95 37.04 -5.12
CA CYS A 60 13.70 35.68 -5.65
C CYS A 60 12.91 34.81 -4.66
N THR A 61 13.23 34.92 -3.36
CA THR A 61 12.50 34.22 -2.30
C THR A 61 11.02 34.64 -2.25
N PHE A 62 10.72 35.94 -2.34
CA PHE A 62 9.35 36.43 -2.34
C PHE A 62 8.58 36.00 -3.59
N PHE A 63 9.23 35.99 -4.76
CA PHE A 63 8.61 35.45 -5.98
C PHE A 63 8.26 33.97 -5.83
N CYS A 64 9.13 33.17 -5.21
CA CYS A 64 8.83 31.77 -4.94
C CYS A 64 7.63 31.64 -3.99
N ILE A 65 7.62 32.34 -2.86
CA ILE A 65 6.52 32.30 -1.87
C ILE A 65 5.19 32.75 -2.48
N GLY A 66 5.22 33.74 -3.38
CA GLY A 66 4.04 34.25 -4.09
C GLY A 66 3.53 33.32 -5.20
N THR A 67 4.31 32.30 -5.59
CA THR A 67 4.00 31.42 -6.72
C THR A 67 3.50 30.06 -6.23
N LEU A 68 2.24 29.72 -6.54
CA LEU A 68 1.54 28.53 -6.03
C LEU A 68 2.20 27.18 -6.41
N LYS A 69 3.15 27.17 -7.36
CA LYS A 69 3.90 26.01 -7.84
C LYS A 69 5.41 26.14 -7.67
N CYS A 70 5.91 27.09 -6.88
CA CYS A 70 7.34 27.18 -6.61
C CYS A 70 7.69 26.38 -5.36
N TYR A 71 8.50 25.33 -5.53
CA TYR A 71 8.95 24.50 -4.42
C TYR A 71 10.35 24.85 -3.91
N SER A 72 11.22 25.21 -4.84
CA SER A 72 12.61 25.62 -4.63
C SER A 72 13.03 26.58 -5.75
N PHE A 73 14.23 27.16 -5.67
CA PHE A 73 14.74 28.01 -6.75
C PHE A 73 16.26 27.92 -6.90
N ASN A 74 16.75 28.14 -8.12
CA ASN A 74 18.15 28.43 -8.38
C ASN A 74 18.31 29.96 -8.49
N ILE A 75 19.41 30.52 -7.98
CA ILE A 75 19.79 31.92 -8.21
C ILE A 75 21.25 32.01 -8.61
N ALA A 76 21.58 32.86 -9.58
CA ALA A 76 22.95 33.01 -10.05
C ALA A 76 23.87 33.50 -8.91
N VAL A 77 25.12 33.01 -8.90
CA VAL A 77 26.16 33.45 -7.94
C VAL A 77 26.60 34.89 -8.24
N TYR A 78 26.67 35.23 -9.52
CA TYR A 78 27.16 36.52 -9.99
C TYR A 78 26.04 37.27 -10.71
N PRO A 79 25.91 38.59 -10.49
CA PRO A 79 24.96 39.39 -11.21
C PRO A 79 25.42 39.62 -12.67
N ASP A 80 24.48 40.04 -13.50
CA ASP A 80 24.74 40.54 -14.84
C ASP A 80 25.42 41.93 -14.84
N SER A 81 25.59 42.52 -16.02
CA SER A 81 26.21 43.84 -16.18
C SER A 81 25.43 44.99 -15.54
N GLU A 82 24.15 44.79 -15.25
CA GLU A 82 23.29 45.78 -14.58
C GLU A 82 23.24 45.58 -13.05
N GLY A 83 23.92 44.54 -12.54
CA GLY A 83 23.91 44.21 -11.12
C GLY A 83 22.74 43.32 -10.70
N LEU A 84 22.02 42.70 -11.65
CA LEU A 84 20.85 41.85 -11.39
C LEU A 84 21.19 40.37 -11.46
N TYR A 85 20.56 39.56 -10.62
CA TYR A 85 20.77 38.11 -10.55
C TYR A 85 19.69 37.35 -11.31
N LEU A 86 20.07 36.31 -12.06
CA LEU A 86 19.12 35.38 -12.66
C LEU A 86 18.52 34.47 -11.59
N CYS A 87 17.21 34.51 -11.42
CA CYS A 87 16.41 33.68 -10.52
C CYS A 87 15.53 32.72 -11.32
N GLU A 88 15.51 31.44 -10.93
CA GLU A 88 14.77 30.38 -11.60
C GLU A 88 13.93 29.61 -10.60
N LEU A 89 12.60 29.78 -10.67
CA LEU A 89 11.66 29.11 -9.78
C LEU A 89 11.36 27.70 -10.29
N LEU A 90 11.31 26.71 -9.38
CA LEU A 90 11.22 25.30 -9.75
C LEU A 90 9.94 24.66 -9.21
N ALA A 91 9.30 23.80 -10.02
CA ALA A 91 8.08 23.06 -9.64
C ALA A 91 8.37 21.78 -8.84
N THR A 92 9.57 21.65 -8.32
CA THR A 92 10.08 20.48 -7.61
C THR A 92 11.21 20.90 -6.69
N ASP A 93 11.83 19.95 -6.01
CA ASP A 93 12.95 20.17 -5.12
C ASP A 93 13.95 19.00 -5.19
N LYS A 94 15.07 19.17 -4.49
CA LYS A 94 16.13 18.16 -4.38
C LYS A 94 15.69 16.83 -3.75
N TYR A 95 14.53 16.75 -3.08
CA TYR A 95 14.03 15.52 -2.47
C TYR A 95 13.22 14.68 -3.45
N ARG A 96 12.52 15.35 -4.37
CA ARG A 96 11.78 14.68 -5.45
C ARG A 96 12.66 14.35 -6.65
N GLU A 97 13.67 15.17 -6.94
CA GLU A 97 14.56 15.04 -8.11
C GLU A 97 16.03 14.86 -7.67
N THR A 98 16.27 13.89 -6.80
CA THR A 98 17.58 13.64 -6.18
C THR A 98 18.70 13.46 -7.19
N GLU A 99 18.43 12.78 -8.31
CA GLU A 99 19.41 12.51 -9.37
C GLU A 99 19.75 13.76 -10.20
N LYS A 100 18.91 14.79 -10.16
CA LYS A 100 19.10 16.04 -10.92
C LYS A 100 19.72 17.15 -10.06
N PHE A 101 20.02 16.88 -8.80
CA PHE A 101 20.65 17.83 -7.89
C PHE A 101 22.17 17.62 -7.91
N SER A 102 22.93 18.65 -8.29
CA SER A 102 24.39 18.53 -8.47
C SER A 102 25.13 19.82 -8.13
N VAL A 103 26.44 19.70 -7.94
CA VAL A 103 27.33 20.85 -7.76
C VAL A 103 27.34 21.72 -9.02
N ASN A 104 27.40 23.03 -8.84
CA ASN A 104 27.37 24.00 -9.92
C ASN A 104 28.11 25.28 -9.49
N SER A 105 29.03 25.78 -10.31
CA SER A 105 29.83 26.96 -9.94
C SER A 105 29.15 28.30 -10.21
N THR A 106 28.00 28.32 -10.87
CA THR A 106 27.32 29.55 -11.34
C THR A 106 26.01 29.84 -10.63
N PHE A 107 25.48 28.91 -9.84
CA PHE A 107 24.23 29.07 -9.09
C PHE A 107 24.34 28.63 -7.63
N HIS A 108 23.52 29.27 -6.81
CA HIS A 108 23.12 28.81 -5.48
C HIS A 108 21.72 28.20 -5.57
N TYR A 109 21.49 27.11 -4.83
CA TYR A 109 20.17 26.48 -4.76
C TYR A 109 19.52 26.77 -3.41
N TYR A 110 18.27 27.22 -3.41
CA TYR A 110 17.53 27.53 -2.19
C TYR A 110 16.32 26.62 -2.06
N PHE A 111 16.10 26.09 -0.86
CA PHE A 111 14.97 25.22 -0.56
C PHE A 111 14.37 25.49 0.83
N PRO A 112 13.12 25.11 1.06
CA PRO A 112 12.47 25.30 2.37
C PRO A 112 13.10 24.44 3.45
N ARG A 113 13.32 25.05 4.61
CA ARG A 113 13.90 24.36 5.76
C ARG A 113 12.98 23.30 6.38
N SER A 114 11.67 23.36 6.14
CA SER A 114 10.71 22.43 6.76
C SER A 114 10.90 20.97 6.35
N CYS A 115 11.59 20.70 5.24
CA CYS A 115 11.98 19.35 4.82
C CYS A 115 13.46 19.03 5.11
N GLU A 116 14.18 19.90 5.81
CA GLU A 116 15.56 19.65 6.24
C GLU A 116 15.58 18.43 7.18
N GLY A 117 16.56 17.53 6.97
CA GLY A 117 16.70 16.30 7.75
C GLY A 117 15.84 15.12 7.27
N ALA A 118 15.12 15.26 6.14
CA ALA A 118 14.28 14.20 5.56
C ALA A 118 13.31 13.58 6.59
N PRO A 119 12.35 14.37 7.13
CA PRO A 119 11.49 13.93 8.22
C PRO A 119 10.58 12.76 7.84
N CYS A 120 10.20 12.65 6.57
CA CYS A 120 9.34 11.59 6.07
C CYS A 120 10.08 10.24 6.00
N LYS A 121 9.44 9.19 6.49
CA LYS A 121 9.96 7.81 6.55
C LYS A 121 9.57 7.01 5.31
N ASN A 122 10.15 5.82 5.20
CA ASN A 122 9.80 4.81 4.19
C ASN A 122 9.85 5.31 2.74
N GLY A 123 10.78 6.25 2.46
CA GLY A 123 10.97 6.83 1.14
C GLY A 123 9.80 7.69 0.65
N ALA A 124 8.98 8.21 1.57
CA ALA A 124 7.94 9.18 1.27
C ALA A 124 8.51 10.54 0.85
N VAL A 125 7.71 11.32 0.11
CA VAL A 125 8.11 12.64 -0.39
C VAL A 125 7.71 13.70 0.62
N CYS A 126 8.65 14.55 1.03
CA CYS A 126 8.36 15.71 1.88
C CYS A 126 7.87 16.87 1.02
N VAL A 127 6.71 17.42 1.37
CA VAL A 127 6.13 18.59 0.70
C VAL A 127 6.10 19.77 1.67
N PRO A 128 6.86 20.84 1.40
CA PRO A 128 6.92 22.01 2.27
C PRO A 128 5.66 22.88 2.19
N GLU A 129 5.22 23.43 3.33
CA GLU A 129 4.10 24.37 3.44
C GLU A 129 4.57 25.77 3.87
N TYR A 130 4.81 26.62 2.88
CA TYR A 130 5.42 27.96 3.02
C TYR A 130 4.72 28.88 4.00
N LYS A 131 3.38 28.96 3.96
CA LYS A 131 2.62 29.92 4.78
C LYS A 131 2.76 29.62 6.27
N ARG A 132 2.62 28.34 6.64
CA ARG A 132 2.64 27.90 8.05
C ARG A 132 4.03 27.54 8.57
N ASN A 133 5.04 27.51 7.71
CA ASN A 133 6.38 26.99 8.06
C ASN A 133 6.35 25.52 8.51
N THR A 134 5.49 24.73 7.87
CA THR A 134 5.30 23.30 8.17
C THR A 134 5.64 22.46 6.95
N TYR A 135 5.40 21.15 7.05
CA TYR A 135 5.49 20.21 5.94
C TYR A 135 4.38 19.16 6.11
N HIS A 136 4.10 18.43 5.04
CA HIS A 136 3.40 17.15 5.11
C HIS A 136 4.14 16.12 4.26
N CYS A 137 3.91 14.84 4.55
CA CYS A 137 4.52 13.74 3.80
C CYS A 137 3.52 13.13 2.84
N GLU A 138 3.87 13.04 1.55
CA GLU A 138 3.14 12.21 0.59
C GLU A 138 3.65 10.78 0.71
N CYS A 139 2.88 9.93 1.41
CA CYS A 139 3.25 8.54 1.63
C CYS A 139 3.25 7.73 0.34
N LYS A 140 4.24 6.85 0.21
CA LYS A 140 4.21 5.80 -0.80
C LYS A 140 3.03 4.86 -0.53
N PRO A 141 2.34 4.35 -1.56
CA PRO A 141 1.29 3.36 -1.38
C PRO A 141 1.76 2.20 -0.50
N GLY A 142 1.00 1.87 0.56
CA GLY A 142 1.35 0.87 1.57
C GLY A 142 1.77 1.45 2.94
N TYR A 143 2.11 2.75 3.00
CA TYR A 143 2.48 3.43 4.23
C TYR A 143 1.48 4.52 4.59
N VAL A 144 1.30 4.73 5.89
CA VAL A 144 0.38 5.70 6.49
C VAL A 144 1.04 6.39 7.70
N GLY A 145 0.34 7.35 8.30
CA GLY A 145 0.85 8.15 9.41
C GLY A 145 1.38 9.51 8.97
N THR A 146 1.62 10.39 9.95
CA THR A 146 1.95 11.81 9.69
C THR A 146 3.28 11.99 8.96
N ILE A 147 4.22 11.09 9.21
CA ILE A 147 5.52 11.05 8.55
C ILE A 147 5.72 9.74 7.79
N CYS A 148 4.63 9.02 7.48
CA CYS A 148 4.64 7.74 6.77
C CYS A 148 5.43 6.65 7.50
N GLU A 149 5.43 6.67 8.82
CA GLU A 149 6.17 5.76 9.69
C GLU A 149 5.49 4.40 9.85
N GLN A 150 4.17 4.32 9.62
CA GLN A 150 3.36 3.13 9.84
C GLN A 150 3.05 2.42 8.52
N ARG A 151 2.81 1.11 8.59
CA ARG A 151 2.19 0.37 7.49
C ARG A 151 0.68 0.58 7.53
N GLY A 152 0.05 0.58 6.36
CA GLY A 152 -1.41 0.62 6.30
C GLY A 152 -1.99 -0.65 6.91
N LYS A 153 -3.01 -0.51 7.75
CA LYS A 153 -3.64 -1.66 8.42
C LYS A 153 -4.40 -2.55 7.47
N THR A 154 -5.03 -1.94 6.47
CA THR A 154 -5.84 -2.63 5.47
C THR A 154 -5.66 -1.94 4.12
N CYS A 155 -6.13 -2.56 3.05
CA CYS A 155 -6.17 -1.92 1.74
C CYS A 155 -7.02 -0.64 1.74
N SER A 156 -8.07 -0.58 2.57
CA SER A 156 -8.90 0.63 2.70
C SER A 156 -8.17 1.78 3.39
N ASP A 157 -7.37 1.46 4.40
CA ASP A 157 -6.50 2.43 5.07
C ASP A 157 -5.40 2.95 4.14
N ILE A 158 -4.79 2.08 3.32
CA ILE A 158 -3.84 2.50 2.29
C ILE A 158 -4.50 3.44 1.28
N LYS A 159 -5.71 3.10 0.82
CA LYS A 159 -6.43 3.86 -0.20
C LYS A 159 -6.89 5.23 0.28
N SER A 160 -7.28 5.35 1.55
CA SER A 160 -7.67 6.63 2.16
C SER A 160 -6.51 7.62 2.24
N HIS A 161 -5.29 7.13 2.47
CA HIS A 161 -4.08 7.94 2.55
C HIS A 161 -3.38 8.16 1.20
N SER A 162 -3.66 7.32 0.20
CA SER A 162 -3.06 7.43 -1.13
C SER A 162 -4.11 7.21 -2.21
N SER A 163 -4.67 8.31 -2.72
CA SER A 163 -5.64 8.28 -3.82
C SER A 163 -5.08 7.62 -5.09
N ARG A 164 -3.76 7.71 -5.28
CA ARG A 164 -2.99 7.10 -6.38
C ARG A 164 -2.72 5.60 -6.21
N ALA A 165 -3.04 5.00 -5.05
CA ALA A 165 -2.88 3.57 -4.86
C ALA A 165 -3.72 2.79 -5.90
N ALA A 166 -3.07 1.87 -6.61
CA ALA A 166 -3.66 1.05 -7.66
C ALA A 166 -3.85 -0.39 -7.15
N SER A 167 -4.65 -1.21 -7.85
CA SER A 167 -4.79 -2.61 -7.46
C SER A 167 -3.46 -3.35 -7.60
N GLY A 168 -3.17 -4.27 -6.67
CA GLY A 168 -1.90 -4.98 -6.64
C GLY A 168 -1.62 -5.59 -5.27
N SER A 169 -0.42 -6.15 -5.11
CA SER A 169 0.02 -6.74 -3.84
C SER A 169 0.58 -5.68 -2.91
N TYR A 170 0.12 -5.68 -1.66
CA TYR A 170 0.57 -4.77 -0.61
C TYR A 170 0.87 -5.54 0.67
N VAL A 171 1.88 -5.08 1.41
CA VAL A 171 2.12 -5.53 2.79
C VAL A 171 1.26 -4.70 3.72
N ILE A 172 0.41 -5.35 4.50
CA ILE A 172 -0.47 -4.72 5.49
C ILE A 172 -0.15 -5.22 6.89
N ASP A 173 -0.55 -4.44 7.88
CA ASP A 173 -0.36 -4.72 9.31
C ASP A 173 -1.67 -4.46 10.09
N PRO A 174 -2.65 -5.39 10.04
CA PRO A 174 -4.01 -5.13 10.53
C PRO A 174 -4.13 -4.86 12.03
N ASP A 175 -3.28 -5.48 12.83
CA ASP A 175 -3.21 -5.32 14.28
C ASP A 175 -2.19 -4.24 14.71
N GLY A 176 -1.25 -3.89 13.83
CA GLY A 176 -0.35 -2.76 14.01
C GLY A 176 0.91 -3.13 14.79
N GLU A 177 1.74 -2.12 15.03
CA GLU A 177 3.07 -2.30 15.62
C GLU A 177 3.03 -2.99 17.00
N GLY A 178 3.87 -4.01 17.17
CA GLY A 178 3.92 -4.84 18.38
C GLY A 178 2.92 -6.01 18.39
N GLY A 179 2.09 -6.15 17.35
CA GLY A 179 1.25 -7.31 17.08
C GLY A 179 1.98 -8.45 16.36
N TYR A 180 1.25 -9.16 15.51
CA TYR A 180 1.82 -10.13 14.60
C TYR A 180 2.61 -9.46 13.47
N GLU A 181 3.47 -10.24 12.81
CA GLU A 181 4.24 -9.73 11.68
C GLU A 181 3.33 -9.32 10.50
N PRO A 182 3.67 -8.23 9.78
CA PRO A 182 2.95 -7.82 8.58
C PRO A 182 2.98 -8.88 7.48
N PHE A 183 1.92 -8.93 6.67
CA PHE A 183 1.79 -9.92 5.60
C PHE A 183 1.25 -9.31 4.30
N THR A 184 1.49 -10.01 3.19
CA THR A 184 1.12 -9.55 1.85
C THR A 184 -0.28 -10.03 1.49
N VAL A 185 -1.09 -9.11 0.99
CA VAL A 185 -2.44 -9.35 0.44
C VAL A 185 -2.55 -8.80 -0.96
N PHE A 186 -3.60 -9.20 -1.69
CA PHE A 186 -4.02 -8.45 -2.87
C PHE A 186 -5.00 -7.36 -2.46
N CYS A 187 -4.71 -6.12 -2.83
CA CYS A 187 -5.65 -5.01 -2.70
C CYS A 187 -6.35 -4.76 -4.03
N ASP A 188 -7.67 -4.89 -4.05
CA ASP A 188 -8.48 -4.38 -5.14
C ASP A 188 -8.88 -2.92 -4.84
N MET A 189 -8.13 -1.98 -5.41
CA MET A 189 -8.35 -0.54 -5.23
C MET A 189 -9.48 0.01 -6.12
N THR A 190 -10.15 -0.85 -6.89
CA THR A 190 -11.22 -0.49 -7.82
C THR A 190 -12.60 -0.97 -7.37
N ASP A 191 -12.65 -2.05 -6.59
CA ASP A 191 -13.89 -2.63 -6.08
C ASP A 191 -14.57 -1.77 -4.98
N LYS A 192 -15.86 -2.03 -4.73
CA LYS A 192 -16.71 -1.43 -3.69
C LYS A 192 -16.59 0.10 -3.64
N ASN A 193 -16.75 0.77 -4.80
CA ASN A 193 -16.59 2.22 -4.95
C ASN A 193 -15.17 2.74 -4.69
N ARG A 194 -14.14 1.96 -5.07
CA ARG A 194 -12.72 2.32 -4.96
C ARG A 194 -12.25 2.54 -3.53
N VAL A 195 -12.89 1.88 -2.55
CA VAL A 195 -12.51 1.99 -1.14
C VAL A 195 -11.23 1.22 -0.83
N GLY A 196 -10.81 0.28 -1.66
CA GLY A 196 -9.65 -0.58 -1.40
C GLY A 196 -10.04 -1.83 -0.62
N VAL A 197 -10.34 -2.92 -1.34
CA VAL A 197 -10.74 -4.20 -0.74
C VAL A 197 -9.50 -5.05 -0.49
N THR A 198 -9.34 -5.49 0.76
CA THR A 198 -8.35 -6.50 1.15
C THR A 198 -8.86 -7.88 0.72
N VAL A 199 -8.10 -8.59 -0.10
CA VAL A 199 -8.45 -9.91 -0.62
C VAL A 199 -7.40 -10.93 -0.20
N VAL A 200 -7.83 -11.94 0.57
CA VAL A 200 -6.98 -13.04 1.06
C VAL A 200 -7.45 -14.36 0.46
N GLY A 201 -6.56 -15.02 -0.29
CA GLY A 201 -6.83 -16.31 -0.93
C GLY A 201 -6.52 -17.49 -0.03
N HIS A 202 -7.03 -18.66 -0.40
CA HIS A 202 -6.82 -19.92 0.31
C HIS A 202 -6.88 -21.14 -0.63
N ASP A 203 -6.56 -22.30 -0.10
CA ASP A 203 -6.44 -23.58 -0.83
C ASP A 203 -7.79 -24.28 -1.14
N SER A 204 -8.92 -23.61 -0.93
CA SER A 204 -10.26 -24.22 -0.99
C SER A 204 -11.23 -23.43 -1.88
N GLU A 205 -10.66 -22.70 -2.85
CA GLU A 205 -11.41 -21.84 -3.77
C GLU A 205 -12.03 -22.59 -4.96
N GLU A 206 -11.56 -23.80 -5.23
CA GLU A 206 -12.09 -24.66 -6.28
C GLU A 206 -13.32 -25.45 -5.81
N ARG A 207 -14.10 -25.96 -6.78
CA ARG A 207 -15.23 -26.84 -6.52
C ARG A 207 -14.72 -28.23 -6.13
N MET A 208 -14.92 -28.62 -4.88
CA MET A 208 -14.40 -29.88 -4.31
C MET A 208 -15.51 -30.90 -4.08
N LEU A 209 -15.28 -32.14 -4.50
CA LEU A 209 -16.21 -33.27 -4.31
C LEU A 209 -16.23 -33.71 -2.84
N VAL A 210 -17.42 -34.04 -2.36
CA VAL A 210 -17.70 -34.74 -1.09
C VAL A 210 -18.49 -35.99 -1.45
N ASP A 211 -17.89 -37.17 -1.21
CA ASP A 211 -18.46 -38.46 -1.58
C ASP A 211 -17.91 -39.56 -0.66
N GLY A 212 -18.76 -40.46 -0.19
CA GLY A 212 -18.40 -41.56 0.71
C GLY A 212 -18.25 -41.18 2.19
N TYR A 213 -18.87 -40.09 2.64
CA TYR A 213 -18.85 -39.59 4.02
C TYR A 213 -20.27 -39.61 4.61
N ASP A 214 -20.66 -40.76 5.17
CA ASP A 214 -22.04 -41.02 5.64
C ASP A 214 -22.28 -40.38 7.03
N ASP A 215 -21.34 -40.56 7.95
CA ASP A 215 -21.41 -40.02 9.31
C ASP A 215 -21.41 -38.47 9.34
N GLU A 216 -22.10 -37.88 10.33
CA GLU A 216 -22.18 -36.43 10.57
C GLU A 216 -20.80 -35.74 10.55
N GLY A 217 -20.61 -34.81 9.61
CA GLY A 217 -19.37 -34.03 9.49
C GLY A 217 -18.09 -34.86 9.32
N SER A 218 -18.21 -36.09 8.82
CA SER A 218 -17.06 -36.99 8.62
C SER A 218 -16.13 -36.54 7.49
N TYR A 219 -16.65 -35.81 6.50
CA TYR A 219 -15.82 -35.01 5.62
C TYR A 219 -15.33 -33.78 6.35
N VAL A 220 -14.00 -33.54 6.34
CA VAL A 220 -13.38 -32.37 6.96
C VAL A 220 -12.44 -31.69 5.97
N ARG A 221 -12.70 -30.41 5.68
CA ARG A 221 -11.81 -29.55 4.90
C ARG A 221 -11.31 -28.39 5.75
N CYS A 222 -10.06 -28.48 6.19
CA CYS A 222 -9.34 -27.35 6.78
C CYS A 222 -8.97 -26.34 5.69
N VAL A 223 -9.22 -25.06 5.94
CA VAL A 223 -8.95 -23.96 5.00
C VAL A 223 -7.60 -23.33 5.31
N HIS A 224 -6.65 -23.42 4.37
CA HIS A 224 -5.33 -22.82 4.53
C HIS A 224 -5.24 -21.53 3.73
N TYR A 225 -5.25 -20.39 4.43
CA TYR A 225 -5.03 -19.08 3.83
C TYR A 225 -3.57 -18.89 3.46
N ALA A 226 -3.32 -18.33 2.27
CA ALA A 226 -1.99 -18.21 1.70
C ALA A 226 -1.65 -16.76 1.34
N GLY A 227 -0.40 -16.37 1.62
CA GLY A 227 0.15 -15.05 1.29
C GLY A 227 1.60 -14.94 1.76
N ALA A 228 2.42 -14.13 1.09
CA ALA A 228 3.80 -13.92 1.53
C ALA A 228 3.82 -13.25 2.91
N GLY A 229 4.49 -13.85 3.89
CA GLY A 229 4.49 -13.39 5.29
C GLY A 229 3.27 -13.82 6.11
N LEU A 230 2.27 -14.47 5.50
CA LEU A 230 1.15 -15.07 6.22
C LEU A 230 1.54 -16.48 6.67
N SER A 231 1.87 -16.62 7.95
CA SER A 231 2.37 -17.85 8.57
C SER A 231 1.37 -18.49 9.55
N SER A 232 0.38 -17.73 10.01
CA SER A 232 -0.67 -18.20 10.91
C SER A 232 -1.99 -17.50 10.61
N VAL A 233 -3.11 -18.23 10.72
CA VAL A 233 -4.46 -17.64 10.61
C VAL A 233 -4.74 -16.59 11.68
N ALA A 234 -3.96 -16.59 12.78
CA ALA A 234 -4.04 -15.56 13.82
C ALA A 234 -3.69 -14.16 13.29
N GLN A 235 -2.84 -14.04 12.26
CA GLN A 235 -2.54 -12.75 11.60
C GLN A 235 -3.78 -12.14 10.93
N LEU A 236 -4.74 -12.96 10.51
CA LEU A 236 -5.99 -12.48 9.92
C LEU A 236 -6.95 -11.89 10.97
N ALA A 237 -6.68 -12.10 12.26
CA ALA A 237 -7.59 -11.71 13.33
C ALA A 237 -7.79 -10.19 13.43
N GLY A 238 -6.81 -9.40 13.02
CA GLY A 238 -6.90 -7.94 12.99
C GLY A 238 -7.77 -7.41 11.85
N LEU A 239 -7.99 -8.18 10.77
CA LEU A 239 -8.74 -7.70 9.60
C LEU A 239 -10.21 -7.37 9.93
N PRO A 240 -11.00 -8.24 10.58
CA PRO A 240 -12.36 -7.88 11.00
C PRO A 240 -12.42 -6.69 11.97
N VAL A 241 -11.37 -6.46 12.75
CA VAL A 241 -11.30 -5.36 13.72
C VAL A 241 -11.00 -4.04 13.00
N ALA A 242 -10.07 -4.04 12.05
CA ALA A 242 -9.64 -2.85 11.32
C ALA A 242 -10.56 -2.47 10.14
N SER A 243 -11.47 -3.36 9.73
CA SER A 243 -12.38 -3.13 8.60
C SER A 243 -13.83 -2.93 9.01
N ALA A 244 -14.53 -2.04 8.30
CA ALA A 244 -15.97 -1.82 8.52
C ALA A 244 -16.80 -3.08 8.19
N HIS A 245 -16.43 -3.76 7.10
CA HIS A 245 -17.10 -4.94 6.60
C HIS A 245 -16.10 -6.04 6.26
N CYS A 246 -16.53 -7.29 6.45
CA CYS A 246 -15.88 -8.44 5.85
C CYS A 246 -16.93 -9.39 5.27
N GLU A 247 -16.58 -10.06 4.19
CA GLU A 247 -17.44 -11.02 3.53
C GLU A 247 -16.64 -12.23 3.01
N GLN A 248 -17.30 -13.39 2.98
CA GLN A 248 -16.77 -14.59 2.36
C GLN A 248 -17.90 -15.37 1.69
N PHE A 249 -17.72 -15.76 0.44
CA PHE A 249 -18.74 -16.54 -0.28
C PHE A 249 -18.66 -18.01 0.13
N ILE A 250 -19.79 -18.67 0.33
CA ILE A 250 -19.86 -20.10 0.61
C ILE A 250 -20.98 -20.73 -0.23
N LYS A 251 -20.73 -21.94 -0.75
CA LYS A 251 -21.67 -22.69 -1.59
C LYS A 251 -21.57 -24.19 -1.30
N TYR A 252 -22.73 -24.84 -1.24
CA TYR A 252 -22.85 -26.29 -1.30
C TYR A 252 -23.84 -26.69 -2.38
N GLU A 253 -23.43 -27.63 -3.23
CA GLU A 253 -24.28 -28.33 -4.18
C GLU A 253 -24.45 -29.75 -3.66
N CYS A 254 -25.66 -30.28 -3.65
CA CYS A 254 -25.97 -31.54 -2.99
C CYS A 254 -26.87 -32.40 -3.89
N TYR A 255 -26.68 -33.71 -3.81
CA TYR A 255 -27.49 -34.73 -4.43
C TYR A 255 -27.83 -35.75 -3.37
N GLY A 256 -29.02 -35.62 -2.77
CA GLY A 256 -29.42 -36.44 -1.62
C GLY A 256 -28.48 -36.27 -0.42
N SER A 257 -28.01 -35.06 -0.13
CA SER A 257 -27.09 -34.80 0.99
C SER A 257 -27.59 -33.62 1.79
N LEU A 258 -27.81 -33.84 3.09
CA LEU A 258 -28.27 -32.85 4.05
C LEU A 258 -27.22 -31.78 4.31
N LEU A 259 -27.68 -30.55 4.55
CA LEU A 259 -26.81 -29.42 4.88
C LEU A 259 -26.94 -29.06 6.36
N LEU A 260 -27.96 -28.31 6.75
CA LEU A 260 -28.08 -27.84 8.15
C LEU A 260 -29.02 -28.71 8.99
N LEU A 261 -29.92 -29.46 8.36
CA LEU A 261 -30.82 -30.36 9.06
C LEU A 261 -30.04 -31.52 9.69
N ASP A 262 -30.43 -31.92 10.90
CA ASP A 262 -29.85 -33.01 11.70
C ASP A 262 -28.34 -32.92 11.97
N GLY A 263 -27.69 -31.82 11.60
CA GLY A 263 -26.29 -31.54 11.93
C GLY A 263 -25.27 -32.23 11.03
N PHE A 264 -25.64 -32.62 9.81
CA PHE A 264 -24.70 -33.30 8.89
C PHE A 264 -23.60 -32.38 8.32
N ALA A 265 -23.87 -31.08 8.17
CA ALA A 265 -22.88 -30.13 7.68
C ALA A 265 -22.90 -28.79 8.44
N TRP A 266 -21.71 -28.21 8.56
CA TRP A 266 -21.48 -26.90 9.18
C TRP A 266 -20.11 -26.37 8.80
N TRP A 267 -19.84 -25.10 9.13
CA TRP A 267 -18.51 -24.50 8.99
C TRP A 267 -17.99 -24.01 10.33
N HIS A 268 -16.68 -23.91 10.50
CA HIS A 268 -16.06 -23.37 11.71
C HIS A 268 -15.65 -21.92 11.53
N SER A 269 -16.03 -21.09 12.50
CA SER A 269 -15.67 -19.68 12.56
C SER A 269 -14.19 -19.46 12.85
N ARG A 270 -13.74 -18.21 12.75
CA ARG A 270 -12.41 -17.75 13.16
C ARG A 270 -12.04 -18.10 14.62
N ASN A 271 -13.04 -18.38 15.47
CA ASN A 271 -12.88 -18.74 16.87
C ASN A 271 -13.05 -20.25 17.10
N ASP A 272 -13.04 -21.05 16.03
CA ASP A 272 -13.27 -22.50 16.05
C ASP A 272 -14.67 -22.90 16.55
N GLU A 273 -15.67 -22.03 16.36
CA GLU A 273 -17.06 -22.32 16.72
C GLU A 273 -17.82 -22.92 15.54
N ALA A 274 -18.59 -23.97 15.78
CA ALA A 274 -19.43 -24.60 14.76
C ALA A 274 -20.65 -23.73 14.43
N MET A 275 -20.69 -23.24 13.19
CA MET A 275 -21.69 -22.30 12.71
C MET A 275 -22.85 -23.02 12.04
N LYS A 276 -24.06 -22.71 12.52
CA LYS A 276 -25.32 -23.36 12.11
C LYS A 276 -26.17 -22.51 11.18
N TYR A 277 -25.57 -21.55 10.49
CA TYR A 277 -26.24 -20.73 9.47
C TYR A 277 -25.41 -20.77 8.19
N TRP A 278 -26.05 -20.49 7.05
CA TRP A 278 -25.37 -20.55 5.76
C TRP A 278 -25.22 -19.18 5.10
N GLY A 279 -24.59 -19.15 3.92
CA GLY A 279 -24.42 -17.93 3.13
C GLY A 279 -25.76 -17.26 2.81
N GLY A 280 -25.77 -15.93 2.87
CA GLY A 280 -26.94 -15.10 2.53
C GLY A 280 -27.93 -14.88 3.67
N VAL A 281 -27.63 -15.32 4.88
CA VAL A 281 -28.43 -15.04 6.09
C VAL A 281 -27.56 -14.48 7.21
N ALA A 282 -28.18 -13.78 8.17
CA ALA A 282 -27.49 -13.35 9.39
C ALA A 282 -27.29 -14.53 10.35
N SER A 283 -26.24 -14.46 11.19
CA SER A 283 -25.85 -15.47 12.17
C SER A 283 -26.97 -15.84 13.18
N SER A 284 -27.92 -14.94 13.41
CA SER A 284 -29.11 -15.19 14.23
C SER A 284 -30.12 -16.16 13.60
N ASN A 285 -30.03 -16.44 12.30
CA ASN A 285 -30.93 -17.34 11.57
C ASN A 285 -30.38 -18.77 11.55
N ILE A 286 -30.39 -19.41 12.72
CA ILE A 286 -29.94 -20.79 12.92
C ILE A 286 -30.76 -21.76 12.06
N ASN A 287 -30.08 -22.75 11.48
CA ASN A 287 -30.59 -23.78 10.59
C ASN A 287 -31.33 -23.21 9.36
N LYS A 288 -30.87 -22.06 8.85
CA LYS A 288 -31.42 -21.45 7.64
C LYS A 288 -30.36 -21.10 6.61
N CYS A 289 -30.75 -21.25 5.36
CA CYS A 289 -30.10 -20.72 4.18
C CYS A 289 -30.91 -19.55 3.62
N ALA A 290 -30.38 -18.88 2.59
CA ALA A 290 -31.06 -17.76 1.94
C ALA A 290 -32.49 -18.12 1.48
N CYS A 291 -32.70 -19.35 0.97
CA CYS A 291 -34.01 -19.82 0.54
C CYS A 291 -35.02 -19.95 1.70
N GLY A 292 -34.54 -20.28 2.91
CA GLY A 292 -35.38 -20.45 4.10
C GLY A 292 -35.86 -19.13 4.69
N LEU A 293 -35.23 -18.01 4.31
CA LEU A 293 -35.70 -16.67 4.67
C LEU A 293 -36.68 -16.09 3.65
N ASN A 294 -36.46 -16.33 2.37
CA ASN A 294 -37.30 -15.77 1.30
C ASN A 294 -38.48 -16.68 0.90
N GLY A 295 -38.58 -17.88 1.48
CA GLY A 295 -39.62 -18.86 1.19
C GLY A 295 -39.47 -19.53 -0.19
N SER A 296 -38.26 -19.54 -0.74
CA SER A 296 -37.96 -20.09 -2.07
C SER A 296 -37.26 -21.45 -2.03
N CYS A 297 -37.20 -22.12 -0.87
CA CYS A 297 -36.68 -23.48 -0.81
C CYS A 297 -37.61 -24.44 -1.56
N ALA A 298 -37.05 -25.53 -2.06
CA ALA A 298 -37.82 -26.54 -2.77
C ALA A 298 -38.91 -27.20 -1.93
N ASP A 299 -38.60 -27.50 -0.65
CA ASP A 299 -39.61 -27.72 0.37
C ASP A 299 -39.77 -26.43 1.20
N PRO A 300 -40.93 -25.75 1.14
CA PRO A 300 -41.18 -24.53 1.91
C PRO A 300 -41.12 -24.70 3.43
N ASN A 301 -41.14 -25.93 3.95
CA ASN A 301 -41.07 -26.21 5.39
C ASN A 301 -39.63 -26.36 5.90
N LEU A 302 -38.63 -26.39 5.01
CA LEU A 302 -37.23 -26.61 5.35
C LEU A 302 -36.42 -25.31 5.28
N GLY A 303 -35.27 -25.32 5.97
CA GLY A 303 -34.39 -24.15 6.09
C GLY A 303 -33.49 -23.93 4.87
N CYS A 304 -33.17 -24.99 4.13
CA CYS A 304 -32.27 -25.00 2.99
C CYS A 304 -32.80 -25.90 1.87
N ASN A 305 -32.34 -25.68 0.62
CA ASN A 305 -32.69 -26.56 -0.48
C ASN A 305 -32.11 -27.96 -0.27
N CYS A 306 -30.86 -28.06 0.17
CA CYS A 306 -30.18 -29.34 0.38
C CYS A 306 -30.84 -30.23 1.44
N ASP A 307 -31.51 -29.62 2.42
CA ASP A 307 -32.22 -30.36 3.46
C ASP A 307 -33.41 -31.18 2.93
N THR A 308 -33.83 -30.97 1.67
CA THR A 308 -34.90 -31.75 1.02
C THR A 308 -34.53 -33.23 0.86
N ASN A 309 -33.23 -33.55 0.75
CA ASN A 309 -32.68 -34.90 0.61
C ASN A 309 -33.48 -35.85 -0.34
N ASP A 310 -33.76 -35.39 -1.56
CA ASP A 310 -34.66 -36.08 -2.50
C ASP A 310 -33.97 -36.68 -3.73
N GLY A 311 -32.63 -36.77 -3.73
CA GLY A 311 -31.87 -37.28 -4.88
C GLY A 311 -32.02 -36.42 -6.13
N VAL A 312 -32.23 -35.12 -5.96
CA VAL A 312 -32.18 -34.09 -7.02
C VAL A 312 -31.02 -33.15 -6.72
N TRP A 313 -30.30 -32.70 -7.75
CA TRP A 313 -29.26 -31.69 -7.56
C TRP A 313 -29.85 -30.38 -7.07
N ARG A 314 -29.39 -29.94 -5.90
CA ARG A 314 -29.82 -28.71 -5.22
C ARG A 314 -28.61 -27.88 -4.83
N VAL A 315 -28.85 -26.62 -4.48
CA VAL A 315 -27.80 -25.67 -4.15
C VAL A 315 -28.25 -24.69 -3.08
N ASP A 316 -27.35 -24.42 -2.14
CA ASP A 316 -27.45 -23.31 -1.20
C ASP A 316 -26.14 -22.53 -1.20
N SER A 317 -26.23 -21.22 -1.36
CA SER A 317 -25.06 -20.35 -1.43
C SER A 317 -25.36 -18.93 -0.99
N GLY A 318 -24.31 -18.18 -0.67
CA GLY A 318 -24.39 -16.76 -0.42
C GLY A 318 -23.14 -16.22 0.25
N LEU A 319 -23.18 -14.94 0.61
CA LEU A 319 -22.12 -14.32 1.40
C LEU A 319 -22.38 -14.53 2.89
N LEU A 320 -21.36 -14.99 3.59
CA LEU A 320 -21.21 -14.80 5.02
C LEU A 320 -20.74 -13.36 5.22
N THR A 321 -21.43 -12.59 6.06
CA THR A 321 -21.14 -11.16 6.27
C THR A 321 -20.99 -10.77 7.75
N ASP A 322 -21.25 -11.70 8.67
CA ASP A 322 -20.99 -11.45 10.08
C ASP A 322 -19.48 -11.53 10.34
N LYS A 323 -18.84 -10.36 10.39
CA LYS A 323 -17.37 -10.29 10.47
C LYS A 323 -16.81 -10.80 11.80
N SER A 324 -17.63 -10.94 12.86
CA SER A 324 -17.17 -11.58 14.10
C SER A 324 -16.84 -13.06 13.91
N ASP A 325 -17.40 -13.68 12.87
CA ASP A 325 -17.32 -15.11 12.63
C ASP A 325 -16.25 -15.45 11.58
N LEU A 326 -15.87 -14.47 10.76
CA LEU A 326 -14.99 -14.64 9.61
C LEU A 326 -13.51 -14.41 9.93
N PRO A 327 -12.59 -15.10 9.25
CA PRO A 327 -12.81 -16.00 8.10
C PRO A 327 -13.27 -17.43 8.46
N VAL A 328 -13.74 -18.18 7.47
CA VAL A 328 -14.04 -19.63 7.60
C VAL A 328 -12.74 -20.42 7.77
N LEU A 329 -12.64 -21.22 8.84
CA LEU A 329 -11.46 -22.06 9.12
C LEU A 329 -11.61 -23.52 8.67
N GLN A 330 -12.84 -24.04 8.69
CA GLN A 330 -13.11 -25.42 8.35
C GLN A 330 -14.51 -25.57 7.74
N LEU A 331 -14.65 -26.51 6.81
CA LEU A 331 -15.93 -26.98 6.30
C LEU A 331 -16.10 -28.45 6.67
N LYS A 332 -17.30 -28.81 7.11
CA LYS A 332 -17.67 -30.18 7.43
C LYS A 332 -18.96 -30.56 6.72
N PHE A 333 -18.98 -31.78 6.20
CA PHE A 333 -20.13 -32.35 5.48
C PHE A 333 -20.25 -33.84 5.83
N GLY A 334 -21.45 -34.39 5.70
CA GLY A 334 -21.81 -35.79 5.90
C GLY A 334 -22.99 -36.12 4.97
N ASP A 335 -23.68 -37.24 5.22
CA ASP A 335 -24.82 -37.67 4.39
C ASP A 335 -24.42 -37.77 2.91
N THR A 336 -23.31 -38.46 2.65
CA THR A 336 -22.80 -38.77 1.31
C THR A 336 -22.29 -40.21 1.26
N GLY A 337 -22.33 -40.83 0.10
CA GLY A 337 -22.08 -42.26 -0.10
C GLY A 337 -23.36 -43.00 -0.49
N PHE A 338 -23.41 -44.31 -0.26
CA PHE A 338 -24.57 -45.10 -0.66
C PHE A 338 -25.60 -45.18 0.45
N ASP A 339 -26.81 -44.69 0.17
CA ASP A 339 -27.94 -44.81 1.08
C ASP A 339 -28.46 -46.25 1.19
N GLY A 340 -29.40 -46.49 2.12
CA GLY A 340 -30.03 -47.80 2.31
C GLY A 340 -30.82 -48.33 1.11
N ALA A 341 -31.10 -47.48 0.11
CA ALA A 341 -31.76 -47.83 -1.15
C ALA A 341 -30.75 -48.03 -2.31
N GLY A 342 -29.45 -47.86 -2.07
CA GLY A 342 -28.38 -47.97 -3.07
C GLY A 342 -28.23 -46.74 -3.97
N ARG A 343 -28.79 -45.58 -3.60
CA ARG A 343 -28.53 -44.30 -4.27
C ARG A 343 -27.19 -43.74 -3.78
N ASP A 344 -26.43 -43.19 -4.72
CA ASP A 344 -25.12 -42.58 -4.46
C ASP A 344 -25.30 -41.08 -4.18
N GLU A 345 -25.37 -40.74 -2.90
CA GLU A 345 -25.50 -39.41 -2.34
C GLU A 345 -24.15 -38.68 -2.34
N LYS A 346 -24.12 -37.42 -2.78
CA LYS A 346 -22.86 -36.68 -2.89
C LYS A 346 -23.07 -35.18 -2.92
N GLY A 347 -21.99 -34.45 -2.67
CA GLY A 347 -21.99 -33.00 -2.70
C GLY A 347 -20.75 -32.40 -3.31
N TYR A 348 -20.81 -31.09 -3.52
CA TYR A 348 -19.66 -30.28 -3.87
C TYR A 348 -19.70 -28.98 -3.10
N HIS A 349 -18.59 -28.61 -2.47
CA HIS A 349 -18.46 -27.31 -1.82
C HIS A 349 -17.55 -26.37 -2.61
N THR A 350 -17.75 -25.07 -2.39
CA THR A 350 -16.88 -24.00 -2.89
C THR A 350 -16.85 -22.88 -1.87
N LEU A 351 -15.65 -22.43 -1.51
CA LEU A 351 -15.45 -21.31 -0.59
C LEU A 351 -14.73 -20.18 -1.31
N GLY A 352 -15.30 -18.99 -1.33
CA GLY A 352 -14.67 -17.82 -1.94
C GLY A 352 -13.60 -17.20 -1.04
N LYS A 353 -12.76 -16.37 -1.64
CA LYS A 353 -11.74 -15.57 -0.93
C LYS A 353 -12.33 -14.79 0.23
N PHE A 354 -11.56 -14.66 1.30
CA PHE A 354 -11.90 -13.79 2.42
C PHE A 354 -11.61 -12.34 2.04
N LYS A 355 -12.63 -11.49 2.13
CA LYS A 355 -12.56 -10.08 1.74
C LYS A 355 -12.94 -9.16 2.90
N CYS A 356 -12.17 -8.10 3.12
CA CYS A 356 -12.49 -7.05 4.10
C CYS A 356 -12.29 -5.66 3.50
N TYR A 357 -13.16 -4.71 3.84
CA TYR A 357 -13.15 -3.35 3.28
C TYR A 357 -13.84 -2.33 4.19
N GLY A 358 -13.56 -1.05 3.91
CA GLY A 358 -13.93 0.08 4.75
C GLY A 358 -13.01 0.18 5.98
N ILE A 359 -13.01 1.35 6.63
CA ILE A 359 -12.24 1.62 7.85
C ILE A 359 -13.22 1.58 9.03
N ALA A 360 -12.87 0.84 10.07
CA ALA A 360 -13.70 0.65 11.27
C ALA A 360 -13.71 1.86 12.21
#